data_AF-A0A645H9P0-F1
#
_entry.id   AF-A0A645H9P0-F1
#
_cell.length_a   1.000
_cell.length_b   1.000
_cell.length_c   1.000
_cell.angle_alpha   90.00
_cell.angle_beta   90.00
_cell.angle_gamma   90.00
#
_symmetry.space_group_name_H-M   'P 1'
#
loop_
_entity.id
_entity.type
_entity.pdbx_description
1 polymer ?
#
loop_
_entity_poly.entity_id
_entity_poly.type
_entity_poly.pdbx_seq_one_letter_code
_entity_poly.pdbx_strand_id
1 'polypeptide(L)'
;MDGVDPLDLLLETRLNGKVVQSGRTSLQMHKIPELLAFVTASMTLYPGDVVATGTPAGIGPMKSGDVVEVEIEHIGVLTNTVE
;
A
#
# COMPACT_ATOMS: atom_id res chain seq x y z
N MET A 1 20.89 -2.03 -6.01
CA MET A 1 20.19 -1.00 -5.22
C MET A 1 18.91 -0.79 -5.97
N ASP A 2 17.85 -1.41 -5.48
CA ASP A 2 16.82 -1.95 -6.35
C ASP A 2 15.82 -0.86 -6.74
N GLY A 3 16.16 -0.16 -7.82
CA GLY A 3 15.31 0.22 -8.95
C GLY A 3 14.23 1.29 -8.81
N VAL A 4 13.51 1.37 -7.68
CA VAL A 4 12.26 2.15 -7.61
C VAL A 4 12.34 3.19 -6.49
N ASP A 5 12.08 4.45 -6.83
CA ASP A 5 11.94 5.54 -5.86
C ASP A 5 10.52 5.49 -5.24
N PRO A 6 10.37 5.21 -3.94
CA PRO A 6 9.07 5.08 -3.31
C PRO A 6 8.39 6.43 -3.03
N LEU A 7 9.05 7.56 -3.28
CA LEU A 7 8.55 8.88 -2.90
C LEU A 7 7.42 9.41 -3.79
N ASP A 8 7.25 8.87 -5.00
CA ASP A 8 6.14 9.23 -5.87
C ASP A 8 5.73 8.09 -6.84
N LEU A 9 4.93 7.16 -6.33
CA LEU A 9 4.35 6.03 -7.08
C LEU A 9 2.83 6.11 -7.04
N LEU A 10 2.17 5.83 -8.16
CA LEU A 10 0.73 5.57 -8.17
C LEU A 10 0.42 4.25 -7.45
N LEU A 11 -0.57 4.28 -6.57
CA LEU A 11 -1.18 3.13 -5.92
C LEU A 11 -2.68 3.13 -6.24
N GLU A 12 -3.17 2.02 -6.78
CA GLU A 12 -4.60 1.83 -7.06
C GLU A 12 -5.11 0.51 -6.48
N THR A 13 -6.34 0.55 -5.97
CA THR A 13 -7.09 -0.65 -5.60
C THR A 13 -8.30 -0.79 -6.51
N ARG A 14 -8.48 -1.96 -7.12
CA ARG A 14 -9.68 -2.33 -7.89
C ARG A 14 -10.46 -3.41 -7.16
N LEU A 15 -11.78 -3.24 -7.09
CA LEU A 15 -12.72 -4.25 -6.63
C LEU A 15 -13.58 -4.69 -7.82
N ASN A 16 -13.46 -5.96 -8.22
CA ASN A 16 -14.10 -6.52 -9.42
C ASN A 16 -13.81 -5.67 -10.67
N GLY A 17 -12.55 -5.26 -10.85
CA GLY A 17 -12.10 -4.41 -11.95
C GLY A 17 -12.46 -2.92 -11.83
N LYS A 18 -13.24 -2.51 -10.84
CA LYS A 18 -13.58 -1.09 -10.61
C LYS A 18 -12.58 -0.45 -9.64
N VAL A 19 -11.92 0.63 -10.07
CA VAL A 19 -11.07 1.44 -9.17
C VAL A 19 -11.92 1.99 -8.02
N VAL A 20 -11.54 1.61 -6.79
CA VAL A 20 -12.18 2.07 -5.54
C VAL A 20 -11.26 2.94 -4.71
N GLN A 21 -9.94 2.81 -4.88
CA GLN A 21 -8.93 3.69 -4.27
C GLN A 21 -7.89 4.06 -5.32
N SER A 22 -7.43 5.31 -5.31
CA SER A 22 -6.34 5.80 -6.17
C SER A 22 -5.62 6.94 -5.47
N GLY A 23 -4.29 6.89 -5.41
CA GLY A 23 -3.48 7.92 -4.78
C GLY A 23 -1.99 7.76 -5.08
N ARG A 24 -1.21 8.82 -4.88
CA ARG A 24 0.26 8.78 -5.04
C ARG A 24 0.97 8.74 -3.69
N THR A 25 2.09 8.02 -3.59
CA THR A 25 2.88 7.96 -2.35
C THR A 25 3.46 9.32 -1.94
N SER A 26 3.60 10.26 -2.89
CA SER A 26 3.94 11.66 -2.63
C SER A 26 2.90 12.40 -1.77
N LEU A 27 1.66 11.91 -1.71
CA LEU A 27 0.59 12.45 -0.89
C LEU A 27 0.48 11.78 0.50
N GLN A 28 1.34 10.82 0.83
CA GLN A 28 1.38 10.25 2.19
C GLN A 28 1.63 11.35 3.23
N MET A 29 0.80 11.36 4.28
CA MET A 29 0.87 12.33 5.37
C MET A 29 2.15 12.17 6.20
N HIS A 30 2.57 10.92 6.45
CA HIS A 30 3.83 10.60 7.10
C HIS A 30 4.78 10.00 6.07
N LYS A 31 5.96 10.60 5.89
CA LYS A 31 6.93 10.08 4.93
C LYS A 31 7.63 8.84 5.49
N ILE A 32 8.15 7.98 4.61
CA ILE A 32 8.82 6.72 5.00
C ILE A 32 9.88 6.95 6.09
N PRO A 33 10.78 7.96 6.01
CA PRO A 33 11.76 8.19 7.07
C PRO A 33 11.12 8.51 8.44
N GLU A 34 10.05 9.32 8.45
CA GLU A 34 9.34 9.69 9.69
C GLU A 34 8.60 8.50 10.29
N LEU A 35 7.97 7.69 9.44
CA LEU A 35 7.27 6.47 9.87
C LEU A 35 8.25 5.46 10.50
N LEU A 36 9.41 5.25 9.87
CA LEU A 36 10.44 4.36 10.41
C LEU A 36 11.01 4.89 11.73
N ALA A 37 11.26 6.19 11.85
CA ALA A 37 11.71 6.80 13.11
C ALA A 37 10.68 6.60 14.23
N PHE A 38 9.39 6.78 13.94
CA PHE A 38 8.31 6.58 14.91
C PHE A 38 8.21 5.11 15.37
N VAL A 39 8.19 4.17 14.42
CA VAL A 39 8.10 2.74 14.73
C VAL A 39 9.31 2.27 15.55
N THR A 40 10.52 2.67 15.12
CA THR A 40 11.78 2.26 15.78
C THR A 40 12.00 2.90 17.15
N ALA A 41 11.35 4.03 17.44
CA ALA A 41 11.31 4.60 18.79
C ALA A 41 10.47 3.74 19.77
N SER A 42 9.53 2.96 19.25
CA SER A 42 8.60 2.15 20.06
C SER A 42 8.99 0.66 20.13
N MET A 43 9.60 0.13 19.07
CA MET A 43 9.97 -1.28 18.97
C MET A 43 11.22 -1.51 18.10
N THR A 44 11.92 -2.61 18.31
CA THR A 44 13.02 -3.02 17.43
C THR A 44 12.46 -3.70 16.17
N LEU A 45 12.93 -3.28 14.99
CA LEU A 45 12.66 -3.97 13.71
C LEU A 45 13.77 -4.98 13.42
N TYR A 46 13.38 -6.14 12.91
CA TYR A 46 14.26 -7.24 12.51
C TYR A 46 14.22 -7.45 10.99
N PRO A 47 15.27 -8.07 10.40
CA PRO A 47 15.24 -8.45 8.99
C PRO A 47 14.02 -9.31 8.65
N GLY A 48 13.25 -8.88 7.66
CA GLY A 48 12.00 -9.54 7.25
C GLY A 48 10.72 -8.88 7.79
N ASP A 49 10.83 -7.93 8.73
CA ASP A 49 9.68 -7.18 9.20
C ASP A 49 9.09 -6.30 8.08
N VAL A 50 7.75 -6.24 8.04
CA VAL A 50 7.00 -5.46 7.05
C VAL A 50 6.23 -4.35 7.75
N VAL A 51 6.42 -3.11 7.29
CA VAL A 51 5.69 -1.93 7.77
C VAL A 51 4.65 -1.52 6.72
N ALA A 52 3.37 -1.57 7.07
CA ALA A 52 2.29 -1.04 6.23
C ALA A 52 2.22 0.49 6.38
N THR A 53 2.36 1.22 5.26
CA THR A 53 2.52 2.69 5.24
C THR A 53 1.19 3.46 5.19
N GLY A 54 0.06 2.78 5.35
CA GLY A 54 -1.27 3.35 5.24
C GLY A 54 -1.89 3.20 3.85
N THR A 55 -3.00 3.90 3.60
CA THR A 55 -3.82 3.75 2.40
C THR A 55 -4.47 5.08 1.99
N PRO A 56 -4.68 5.34 0.68
CA PRO A 56 -5.51 6.45 0.23
C PRO A 56 -6.99 6.23 0.60
N ALA A 57 -7.79 7.29 0.46
CA ALA A 57 -9.23 7.26 0.65
C ALA A 57 -9.94 6.30 -0.32
N GLY A 58 -11.19 5.93 0.00
CA GLY A 58 -12.01 5.02 -0.81
C GLY A 58 -12.11 3.59 -0.26
N ILE A 59 -11.76 3.39 1.02
CA ILE A 59 -11.99 2.13 1.72
C ILE A 59 -13.49 1.80 1.69
N GLY A 60 -13.82 0.54 1.37
CA GLY A 60 -15.19 0.08 1.27
C GLY A 60 -15.33 -1.40 1.64
N PRO A 61 -16.56 -1.88 1.83
CA PRO A 61 -16.83 -3.27 2.16
C PRO A 61 -16.55 -4.17 0.94
N MET A 62 -16.15 -5.41 1.23
CA MET A 62 -16.05 -6.51 0.26
C MET A 62 -16.98 -7.64 0.69
N LYS A 63 -17.30 -8.54 -0.23
CA LYS A 63 -18.17 -9.70 -0.02
C LYS A 63 -17.50 -10.96 -0.57
N SER A 64 -17.91 -12.12 -0.05
CA SER A 64 -17.46 -13.42 -0.60
C SER A 64 -17.74 -13.48 -2.11
N GLY A 65 -16.76 -13.94 -2.86
CA GLY A 65 -16.73 -13.94 -4.33
C GLY A 65 -16.12 -12.69 -4.97
N ASP A 66 -15.88 -11.61 -4.24
CA ASP A 66 -15.22 -10.42 -4.80
C ASP A 66 -13.73 -10.70 -5.11
N VAL A 67 -13.22 -10.08 -6.17
CA VAL A 67 -11.79 -10.04 -6.49
C VAL A 67 -11.25 -8.64 -6.20
N VAL A 68 -10.21 -8.57 -5.37
CA VAL A 68 -9.48 -7.34 -5.09
C VAL A 68 -8.11 -7.38 -5.74
N GLU A 69 -7.75 -6.29 -6.40
CA GLU A 69 -6.43 -6.08 -6.99
C GLU A 69 -5.83 -4.81 -6.40
N VAL A 70 -4.60 -4.89 -5.90
CA VAL A 70 -3.82 -3.73 -5.46
C VAL A 70 -2.61 -3.61 -6.36
N GLU A 71 -2.49 -2.50 -7.06
CA GLU A 71 -1.42 -2.21 -8.00
C GLU A 71 -0.56 -1.05 -7.51
N ILE A 72 0.76 -1.22 -7.58
CA ILE A 72 1.72 -0.15 -7.32
C ILE A 72 2.61 0.01 -8.55
N GLU A 73 2.72 1.26 -9.03
CA GLU A 73 3.56 1.68 -10.13
C GLU A 73 4.98 1.11 -9.98
N HIS A 74 5.48 0.45 -11.03
CA HIS A 74 6.80 -0.20 -11.10
C HIS A 74 7.06 -1.39 -10.16
N ILE A 75 6.08 -1.81 -9.34
CA ILE A 75 6.20 -3.00 -8.48
C ILE A 75 5.38 -4.17 -9.04
N GLY A 76 4.09 -3.94 -9.34
CA GLY A 76 3.19 -4.96 -9.89
C GLY A 76 1.81 -4.95 -9.26
N VAL A 77 1.04 -6.02 -9.54
CA VAL A 77 -0.33 -6.22 -9.06
C VAL A 77 -0.39 -7.40 -8.11
N LEU A 78 -0.95 -7.18 -6.92
CA LEU A 78 -1.36 -8.22 -5.98
C LEU A 78 -2.86 -8.47 -6.12
N THR A 79 -3.25 -9.70 -6.45
CA THR A 79 -4.66 -10.09 -6.64
C THR A 79 -5.06 -11.15 -5.62
N ASN A 80 -6.21 -10.95 -4.97
CA ASN A 80 -6.80 -11.90 -4.05
C ASN A 80 -8.31 -12.04 -4.30
N THR A 81 -8.84 -13.25 -4.11
CA THR A 81 -10.28 -13.52 -4.09
C THR A 81 -10.75 -13.58 -2.65
N VAL A 82 -11.88 -12.96 -2.34
CA VAL A 82 -12.52 -13.01 -1.03
C VAL A 82 -13.37 -14.28 -0.94
N GLU A 83 -13.09 -15.14 0.04
CA GLU A 83 -13.85 -16.37 0.31
C GLU A 83 -14.69 -16.25 1.58
#